data_AF-A0A3N9TF12-F1
#
_entry.id   AF-A0A3N9TF12-F1
#
_cell.length_a   1.000
_cell.length_b   1.000
_cell.length_c   1.000
_cell.angle_alpha   90.00
_cell.angle_beta   90.00
_cell.angle_gamma   90.00
#
_symmetry.space_group_name_H-M   'P 1'
#
loop_
_entity.id
_entity.type
_entity.pdbx_description
1 polymer ?
#
loop_
_entity_poly.entity_id
_entity_poly.type
_entity_poly.pdbx_seq_one_letter_code
_entity_poly.pdbx_strand_id
1 'polypeptide(L)'
;MIDQLLASLRHYADVRQDEIKKGIHSKQFATSLVQSYAESMANALTIVGKDTYINTIQHEADRLCKQIDSDFEAKVSLHKAIDNEHPAFTHFEPKSNAQAKQNNRQRLAG
;
A
#
# COMPACT_ATOMS: atom_id res chain seq x y z
N MET A 1 1.49 18.56 8.21
CA MET A 1 1.15 17.32 7.44
C MET A 1 1.56 16.08 8.22
N ILE A 2 2.85 15.90 8.54
CA ILE A 2 3.30 14.71 9.27
C ILE A 2 2.61 14.57 10.64
N ASP A 3 2.40 15.68 11.36
CA ASP A 3 1.69 15.66 12.65
C ASP A 3 0.24 15.16 12.53
N GLN A 4 -0.43 15.45 11.41
CA GLN A 4 -1.78 14.97 11.15
C GLN A 4 -1.79 13.46 10.85
N LEU A 5 -0.80 12.96 10.11
CA LEU A 5 -0.66 11.54 9.86
C LEU A 5 -0.35 10.77 11.16
N LEU A 6 0.54 11.31 11.99
CA LEU A 6 0.84 10.74 13.31
C LEU A 6 -0.37 10.78 14.24
N ALA A 7 -1.12 11.88 14.26
CA ALA A 7 -2.36 11.98 15.03
C ALA A 7 -3.41 10.95 14.54
N SER A 8 -3.53 10.76 13.23
CA SER A 8 -4.42 9.77 12.64
C SER A 8 -4.01 8.34 13.02
N LEU A 9 -2.72 8.03 12.96
CA LEU A 9 -2.18 6.72 13.34
C LEU A 9 -2.40 6.42 14.83
N ARG A 10 -2.14 7.40 15.70
CA ARG A 10 -2.40 7.31 17.15
C ARG A 10 -3.87 7.08 17.44
N HIS A 11 -4.74 7.89 16.85
CA HIS A 11 -6.18 7.75 17.03
C HIS A 11 -6.67 6.39 16.57
N TYR A 12 -6.19 5.90 15.43
CA TYR A 12 -6.51 4.57 14.94
C TYR A 12 -6.09 3.46 15.94
N ALA A 13 -4.87 3.54 16.48
CA ALA A 13 -4.38 2.61 17.49
C ALA A 13 -5.19 2.66 18.80
N ASP A 14 -5.58 3.85 19.26
CA ASP A 14 -6.43 4.03 20.45
C ASP A 14 -7.79 3.33 20.27
N VAL A 15 -8.42 3.49 19.10
CA VAL A 15 -9.67 2.80 18.78
C VAL A 15 -9.48 1.28 18.82
N ARG A 16 -8.37 0.76 18.28
CA ARG A 16 -8.08 -0.69 18.33
C ARG A 16 -7.87 -1.16 19.78
N GLN A 17 -7.21 -0.37 20.62
CA GLN A 17 -7.08 -0.69 22.05
C GLN A 17 -8.43 -0.79 22.76
N ASP A 18 -9.34 0.12 22.46
CA ASP A 18 -10.69 0.09 23.04
C ASP A 18 -11.51 -1.10 22.57
N GLU A 19 -11.34 -1.55 21.33
CA GLU A 19 -11.96 -2.78 20.82
C GLU A 19 -11.42 -4.04 21.50
N ILE A 20 -10.12 -4.09 21.83
CA ILE A 20 -9.53 -5.18 22.63
C ILE A 20 -10.14 -5.18 24.03
N LYS A 21 -10.25 -4.02 24.69
CA LYS A 21 -10.88 -3.92 26.04
C LYS A 21 -12.33 -4.41 26.03
N LYS A 22 -13.04 -4.23 24.92
CA LYS A 22 -14.41 -4.72 24.70
C LYS A 22 -14.48 -6.19 24.29
N GLY A 23 -13.34 -6.86 24.07
CA GLY A 23 -13.28 -8.25 23.62
C GLY A 23 -13.67 -8.47 22.16
N ILE A 24 -13.71 -7.41 21.34
CA ILE A 24 -14.10 -7.48 19.92
C ILE A 24 -12.95 -8.12 19.09
N HIS A 25 -11.71 -7.79 19.45
CA HIS A 25 -10.51 -8.24 18.73
C HIS A 25 -9.43 -8.74 19.69
N SER A 26 -8.59 -9.66 19.19
CA SER A 26 -7.36 -10.06 19.89
C SER A 26 -6.29 -8.98 19.75
N LYS A 27 -5.31 -8.96 20.68
CA LYS A 27 -4.14 -8.06 20.62
C LYS A 27 -3.40 -8.22 19.30
N GLN A 28 -3.05 -9.45 18.92
CA GLN A 28 -2.35 -9.75 17.67
C GLN A 28 -3.09 -9.23 16.43
N PHE A 29 -4.41 -9.39 16.37
CA PHE A 29 -5.20 -8.90 15.25
C PHE A 29 -5.21 -7.37 15.21
N ALA A 30 -5.48 -6.71 16.34
CA ALA A 30 -5.44 -5.26 16.45
C ALA A 30 -4.07 -4.68 16.06
N THR A 31 -2.97 -5.31 16.49
CA THR A 31 -1.61 -4.94 16.12
C THR A 31 -1.38 -5.05 14.61
N SER A 32 -1.87 -6.13 13.98
CA SER A 32 -1.76 -6.30 12.53
C SER A 32 -2.51 -5.20 11.75
N LEU A 33 -3.67 -4.76 12.25
CA LEU A 33 -4.42 -3.65 11.66
C LEU A 33 -3.65 -2.33 11.73
N VAL A 34 -3.05 -2.02 12.88
CA VAL A 34 -2.23 -0.81 13.04
C VAL A 34 -1.02 -0.84 12.10
N GLN A 35 -0.35 -1.99 12.00
CA GLN A 35 0.79 -2.15 11.10
C GLN A 35 0.40 -1.95 9.63
N SER A 36 -0.67 -2.60 9.15
CA SER A 36 -1.14 -2.44 7.77
C SER A 36 -1.61 -1.00 7.46
N TYR A 37 -2.17 -0.31 8.45
CA TYR A 37 -2.54 1.10 8.29
C TYR A 37 -1.30 1.99 8.13
N ALA A 38 -0.25 1.76 8.92
CA ALA A 38 1.02 2.47 8.79
C ALA A 38 1.73 2.17 7.45
N GLU A 39 1.71 0.92 6.99
CA GLU A 39 2.24 0.53 5.67
C GLU A 39 1.50 1.26 4.54
N SER A 40 0.18 1.38 4.64
CA SER A 40 -0.62 2.14 3.67
C SER A 40 -0.25 3.63 3.66
N MET A 41 0.00 4.23 4.83
CA MET A 41 0.50 5.61 4.92
C MET A 41 1.89 5.76 4.28
N ALA A 42 2.80 4.82 4.55
CA ALA A 42 4.14 4.83 3.98
C ALA A 42 4.09 4.76 2.45
N ASN A 43 3.29 3.85 1.90
CA ASN A 43 3.08 3.73 0.45
C ASN A 43 2.51 5.02 -0.15
N ALA A 44 1.54 5.65 0.53
CA ALA A 44 0.99 6.93 0.09
C ALA A 44 2.06 8.04 0.10
N LEU A 45 2.92 8.08 1.12
CA LEU A 45 4.03 9.03 1.22
C LEU A 45 5.05 8.85 0.09
N THR A 46 5.36 7.61 -0.30
CA THR A 46 6.20 7.32 -1.47
C THR A 46 5.58 7.88 -2.76
N ILE A 47 4.28 7.64 -2.99
CA ILE A 47 3.57 8.12 -4.19
C ILE A 47 3.62 9.65 -4.30
N VAL A 48 3.54 10.38 -3.18
CA VAL A 48 3.59 11.85 -3.18
C VAL A 48 5.01 12.42 -3.05
N GLY A 49 6.05 11.59 -3.11
CA GLY A 49 7.45 12.01 -3.03
C GLY A 49 7.86 12.57 -1.66
N LYS A 50 7.33 11.98 -0.58
CA LYS A 50 7.55 12.39 0.81
C LYS A 50 8.23 11.29 1.64
N ASP A 51 9.22 10.64 1.05
CA ASP A 51 9.92 9.49 1.64
C ASP A 51 10.60 9.80 2.98
N THR A 52 10.98 11.07 3.21
CA THR A 52 11.58 11.55 4.46
C THR A 52 10.71 11.29 5.69
N TYR A 53 9.39 11.12 5.53
CA TYR A 53 8.47 10.85 6.62
C TYR A 53 8.18 9.36 6.87
N ILE A 54 8.59 8.46 5.96
CA ILE A 54 8.29 7.03 6.06
C ILE A 54 8.85 6.44 7.35
N ASN A 55 10.12 6.72 7.66
CA ASN A 55 10.76 6.24 8.89
C ASN A 55 10.04 6.76 10.15
N THR A 56 9.51 7.99 10.11
CA THR A 56 8.77 8.56 11.24
C THR A 56 7.45 7.82 11.47
N ILE A 57 6.72 7.49 10.39
CA ILE A 57 5.50 6.70 10.47
C ILE A 57 5.77 5.29 10.96
N GLN A 58 6.82 4.63 10.45
CA GLN A 58 7.18 3.27 10.85
C GLN A 58 7.59 3.19 12.32
N HIS A 59 8.43 4.11 12.79
CA HIS A 59 8.81 4.14 14.21
C HIS A 59 7.62 4.38 15.13
N GLU A 60 6.70 5.26 14.74
CA GLU A 60 5.48 5.48 15.54
C GLU A 60 4.57 4.25 15.53
N ALA A 61 4.45 3.56 14.39
CA ALA A 61 3.69 2.32 14.30
C ALA A 61 4.27 1.24 15.20
N ASP A 62 5.59 1.02 15.18
CA ASP A 62 6.27 0.05 16.04
C ASP A 62 6.05 0.36 17.53
N ARG A 63 6.12 1.64 17.89
CA ARG A 63 5.84 2.11 19.25
C ARG A 63 4.40 1.76 19.67
N LEU A 64 3.42 2.06 18.81
CA LEU A 64 2.00 1.79 19.08
C LEU A 64 1.69 0.29 19.12
N CYS A 65 2.27 -0.49 18.20
CA CYS A 65 2.14 -1.94 18.17
C CYS A 65 2.66 -2.57 19.47
N LYS A 66 3.83 -2.14 19.97
CA LYS A 66 4.36 -2.58 21.28
C LYS A 66 3.50 -2.15 22.47
N GLN A 67 2.77 -1.04 22.36
CA GLN A 67 1.81 -0.63 23.39
C GLN A 67 0.57 -1.52 23.42
N ILE A 68 0.14 -2.02 22.28
CA ILE A 68 -1.01 -2.94 22.16
C ILE A 68 -0.63 -4.36 22.57
N ASP A 69 0.51 -4.83 22.08
CA ASP A 69 1.03 -6.17 22.27
C ASP A 69 2.53 -6.08 22.60
N SER A 70 2.87 -6.32 23.88
CA SER A 70 4.25 -6.23 24.36
C SER A 70 5.19 -7.21 23.67
N ASP A 71 4.64 -8.31 23.18
CA ASP A 71 5.38 -9.39 22.52
C ASP A 71 5.49 -9.15 21.00
N PHE A 72 5.05 -7.97 20.53
CA PHE A 72 5.17 -7.59 19.15
C PHE A 72 6.63 -7.41 18.74
N GLU A 73 7.11 -8.37 17.95
CA GLU A 73 8.32 -8.23 17.16
C GLU A 73 7.97 -7.56 15.82
N ALA A 74 8.49 -6.36 15.63
CA ALA A 74 8.35 -5.65 14.37
C ALA A 74 8.90 -6.54 13.26
N LYS A 75 8.03 -6.93 12.32
CA LYS A 75 8.50 -7.50 11.06
C LYS A 75 9.30 -6.40 10.38
N VAL A 76 10.62 -6.55 10.34
CA VAL A 76 11.51 -5.69 9.56
C VAL A 76 11.12 -5.89 8.09
N SER A 77 10.10 -5.17 7.64
CA SER A 77 9.82 -4.97 6.22
C SER A 77 10.87 -4.00 5.74
N LEU A 78 12.07 -4.54 5.57
CA LEU A 78 13.17 -3.93 4.86
C LEU A 78 12.57 -3.44 3.54
N HIS A 79 12.49 -2.12 3.36
CA HIS A 79 12.32 -1.51 2.05
C HIS A 79 13.56 -1.87 1.21
N LYS A 80 13.67 -3.14 0.80
CA LYS A 80 14.62 -3.60 -0.20
C LYS A 80 13.86 -3.65 -1.52
N ALA A 81 14.40 -2.88 -2.45
CA ALA A 81 14.15 -2.93 -3.89
C ALA A 81 12.80 -2.37 -4.37
N ILE A 82 12.82 -1.07 -4.66
CA ILE A 82 12.54 -0.60 -6.02
C ILE A 82 13.70 0.35 -6.41
N ASP A 83 14.95 -0.04 -6.23
CA ASP A 83 15.80 -0.37 -7.38
C ASP A 83 15.37 -1.65 -8.12
N ASN A 84 14.47 -1.51 -9.10
CA ASN A 84 14.47 -2.28 -10.35
C ASN A 84 13.37 -1.74 -11.28
N GLU A 85 13.84 -1.03 -12.29
CA GLU A 85 13.23 -0.84 -13.61
C GLU A 85 11.82 -0.25 -13.65
N HIS A 86 11.74 1.02 -14.03
CA HIS A 86 10.66 1.49 -14.89
C HIS A 86 10.50 0.50 -16.06
N PRO A 87 9.42 -0.31 -16.17
CA PRO A 87 8.96 -0.63 -17.50
C PRO A 87 8.49 0.71 -18.07
N ALA A 88 9.20 1.19 -19.09
CA ALA A 88 8.77 2.29 -19.92
C ALA A 88 7.27 2.16 -20.18
N PHE A 89 6.56 3.29 -20.09
CA PHE A 89 5.21 3.46 -20.62
C PHE A 89 5.07 2.64 -21.91
N THR A 90 4.48 1.45 -21.83
CA THR A 90 4.11 0.72 -23.03
C THR A 90 2.94 1.47 -23.61
N HIS A 91 3.26 2.18 -24.67
CA HIS A 91 2.37 2.80 -25.62
C HIS A 91 1.11 1.93 -25.77
N PHE A 92 0.01 2.38 -25.19
CA PHE A 92 -1.30 1.75 -25.39
C PHE A 92 -1.75 2.17 -26.80
N GLU A 93 -1.30 1.44 -27.83
CA GLU A 93 -1.89 1.58 -29.16
C GLU A 93 -3.34 1.10 -29.08
N PRO A 94 -4.34 1.96 -29.35
CA PRO A 94 -5.68 1.48 -29.57
C PRO A 94 -5.63 0.60 -30.82
N LYS A 95 -5.95 -0.70 -30.69
CA LYS A 95 -6.12 -1.60 -31.83
C LYS A 95 -7.24 -1.04 -32.71
N SER A 96 -6.84 -0.29 -33.73
CA SER A 96 -7.67 0.10 -34.86
C SER A 96 -8.31 -1.14 -35.44
N ASN A 97 -9.63 -1.23 -35.31
CA ASN A 97 -10.47 -2.30 -35.82
C ASN A 97 -10.57 -2.15 -37.35
N ALA A 98 -9.51 -2.57 -38.06
CA ALA A 98 -9.44 -2.57 -39.53
C ALA A 98 -9.25 -4.00 -40.07
N GLN A 99 -9.98 -4.97 -39.53
CA GLN A 99 -10.26 -6.23 -40.21
C GLN A 99 -11.60 -6.13 -40.94
N ALA A 100 -11.65 -5.26 -41.96
CA ALA A 100 -12.74 -5.24 -42.92
C ALA A 100 -12.21 -4.71 -44.26
N LYS A 101 -11.83 -5.65 -45.15
CA LYS A 101 -11.63 -5.54 -46.61
C LYS A 101 -10.24 -6.03 -47.08
N GLN A 102 -9.98 -7.33 -46.94
CA GLN A 102 -8.98 -7.97 -47.82
C GLN A 102 -9.27 -9.42 -48.22
N ASN A 103 -10.49 -9.92 -47.96
CA ASN A 103 -10.90 -11.27 -48.38
C ASN A 103 -11.92 -11.30 -49.53
N ASN A 104 -12.02 -10.24 -50.33
CA ASN A 104 -12.98 -10.19 -51.45
C ASN A 104 -12.37 -9.78 -52.81
N ARG A 105 -11.07 -10.05 -53.04
CA ARG A 105 -10.40 -9.79 -54.32
C ARG A 105 -9.70 -11.00 -54.96
N GLN A 106 -9.93 -12.21 -54.45
CA GLN A 106 -9.44 -13.45 -55.08
C GLN A 106 -10.54 -14.45 -55.49
N ARG A 107 -11.79 -13.99 -55.69
CA ARG A 107 -12.88 -14.84 -56.21
C ARG A 107 -13.63 -14.27 -57.43
N LEU A 108 -12.98 -13.41 -58.23
CA LEU A 108 -13.55 -12.90 -59.49
C LEU A 108 -12.53 -12.86 -60.66
N ALA A 109 -11.45 -13.64 -60.58
CA ALA A 109 -10.59 -13.93 -61.73
C ALA A 109 -10.36 -15.44 -61.77
N GLY A 110 -11.40 -16.14 -62.22
CA GLY A 110 -11.50 -17.59 -62.35
C GLY A 110 -12.90 -17.93 -62.84
#